data_AF-A0A1F3VNI5-F1
#
_entry.id   AF-A0A1F3VNI5-F1
#
_cell.length_a   1.000
_cell.length_b   1.000
_cell.length_c   1.000
_cell.angle_alpha   90.00
_cell.angle_beta   90.00
_cell.angle_gamma   90.00
#
_symmetry.space_group_name_H-M   'P 1'
#
loop_
_entity.id
_entity.type
_entity.pdbx_description
1 polymer ?
#
loop_
_entity_poly.entity_id
_entity_poly.type
_entity_poly.pdbx_seq_one_letter_code
_entity_poly.pdbx_strand_id
1 'polypeptide(L)'
;MKLNVLMIATFSFLIGCSTSEEKQSRTPLERDHFEQIAASPSQGFYYPYLLFVPLTASLKKTAHLLVEPNNTGSSTDDFKEHVNSAIQLTTKSYVNRMARFISSPLLVPIFPRSNQFPLMYTHSLDRDTLLTQEKDLQRLDLQLIAMRLIMQKRD
;
A
#
# COMPACT_ATOMS: atom_id res chain seq x y z
N MET A 1 -31.62 2.77 -70.29
CA MET A 1 -30.66 1.65 -70.32
C MET A 1 -29.25 2.20 -70.24
N LYS A 2 -28.65 2.24 -69.04
CA LYS A 2 -27.21 2.40 -68.79
C LYS A 2 -26.92 1.94 -67.36
N LEU A 3 -25.83 1.20 -67.24
CA LEU A 3 -25.48 0.22 -66.23
C LEU A 3 -24.60 0.82 -65.12
N ASN A 4 -24.72 0.23 -63.93
CA ASN A 4 -23.96 0.39 -62.68
C ASN A 4 -22.53 0.94 -62.74
N VAL A 5 -22.16 1.69 -61.70
CA VAL A 5 -20.91 1.44 -60.93
C VAL A 5 -21.21 1.65 -59.43
N LEU A 6 -21.28 0.55 -58.69
CA LEU A 6 -21.30 0.54 -57.23
C LEU A 6 -19.85 0.67 -56.76
N MET A 7 -19.48 1.83 -56.21
CA MET A 7 -18.15 2.07 -55.67
C MET A 7 -18.06 1.45 -54.25
N ILE A 8 -17.47 0.26 -54.16
CA ILE A 8 -17.16 -0.39 -52.88
C ILE A 8 -15.93 0.32 -52.31
N ALA A 9 -16.13 1.17 -51.31
CA ALA A 9 -15.04 1.73 -50.52
C ALA A 9 -14.56 0.65 -49.53
N THR A 10 -13.49 -0.07 -49.86
CA THR A 10 -12.79 -0.93 -48.91
C THR A 10 -12.02 -0.07 -47.91
N PHE A 11 -12.57 0.09 -46.71
CA PHE A 11 -11.90 0.75 -45.60
C PHE A 11 -10.91 -0.25 -44.99
N SER A 12 -9.65 -0.19 -45.42
CA SER A 12 -8.56 -0.97 -44.83
C SER A 12 -8.28 -0.45 -43.42
N PHE A 13 -8.90 -1.06 -42.42
CA PHE A 13 -8.63 -0.77 -41.00
C PHE A 13 -7.28 -1.40 -40.64
N LEU A 14 -6.20 -0.64 -40.83
CA LEU A 14 -4.89 -0.98 -40.28
C LEU A 14 -4.97 -0.85 -38.76
N ILE A 15 -5.21 -1.97 -38.06
CA ILE A 15 -5.00 -2.09 -36.61
C ILE A 15 -3.49 -2.03 -36.39
N GLY A 16 -2.95 -0.82 -36.33
CA GLY A 16 -1.65 -0.57 -35.74
C GLY A 16 -1.76 -0.78 -34.23
N CYS A 17 -1.58 -2.03 -33.79
CA CYS A 17 -1.35 -2.30 -32.38
C CYS A 17 0.08 -1.88 -32.04
N SER A 18 0.29 -0.58 -31.84
CA SER A 18 1.50 -0.10 -31.19
C SER A 18 1.29 -0.18 -29.68
N THR A 19 1.57 -1.34 -29.10
CA THR A 19 1.90 -1.39 -27.67
C THR A 19 3.29 -0.80 -27.50
N SER A 20 3.38 0.53 -27.52
CA SER A 20 4.52 1.20 -26.92
C SER A 20 4.40 1.04 -25.41
N GLU A 21 5.07 0.04 -24.85
CA GLU A 21 5.44 0.09 -23.44
C GLU A 21 6.35 1.30 -23.27
N GLU A 22 5.76 2.43 -22.90
CA GLU A 22 6.50 3.61 -22.51
C GLU A 22 7.32 3.23 -21.27
N LYS A 23 8.62 3.03 -21.45
CA LYS A 23 9.57 2.91 -20.35
C LYS A 23 9.58 4.25 -19.62
N GLN A 24 8.68 4.41 -18.66
CA GLN A 24 8.75 5.52 -17.72
C GLN A 24 10.02 5.32 -16.89
N SER A 25 11.09 5.99 -17.31
CA SER A 25 12.37 6.02 -16.63
C SER A 25 12.16 6.67 -15.26
N ARG A 26 12.04 5.84 -14.22
CA ARG A 26 11.81 6.28 -12.84
C ARG A 26 12.96 7.21 -12.44
N THR A 27 12.65 8.48 -12.19
CA THR A 27 13.62 9.43 -11.65
C THR A 27 14.07 8.91 -10.28
N PRO A 28 15.39 8.84 -10.01
CA PRO A 28 15.89 8.54 -8.68
C PRO A 28 15.26 9.48 -7.66
N LEU A 29 14.92 8.96 -6.47
CA LEU A 29 14.50 9.83 -5.36
C LEU A 29 15.65 10.80 -5.05
N GLU A 30 15.33 12.06 -4.75
CA GLU A 30 16.35 13.05 -4.35
C GLU A 30 16.60 13.01 -2.82
N ARG A 31 15.66 12.44 -2.06
CA ARG A 31 15.70 12.30 -0.60
C ARG A 31 14.82 11.15 -0.14
N ASP A 32 14.98 10.76 1.12
CA ASP A 32 14.02 9.87 1.79
C ASP A 32 12.60 10.44 1.67
N HIS A 33 11.65 9.59 1.27
CA HIS A 33 10.23 9.92 1.20
C HIS A 33 9.48 9.38 2.42
N PHE A 34 8.56 10.17 2.93
CA PHE A 34 7.71 9.80 4.05
C PHE A 34 6.29 10.34 3.80
N GLU A 35 5.29 9.47 3.96
CA GLU A 35 3.89 9.80 3.73
C GLU A 35 2.99 9.03 4.69
N GLN A 36 1.96 9.71 5.19
CA GLN A 36 0.82 9.05 5.82
C GLN A 36 -0.31 8.92 4.80
N ILE A 37 -0.76 7.69 4.60
CA ILE A 37 -1.84 7.38 3.67
C ILE A 37 -3.11 7.16 4.49
N ALA A 38 -4.14 7.95 4.20
CA ALA A 38 -5.43 7.89 4.88
C ALA A 38 -6.14 6.56 4.60
N ALA A 39 -6.99 6.13 5.54
CA ALA A 39 -7.88 5.00 5.35
C ALA A 39 -8.73 5.15 4.08
N SER A 40 -8.96 4.05 3.36
CA SER A 40 -9.83 4.05 2.18
C SER A 40 -10.61 2.75 2.13
N PRO A 41 -11.84 2.72 2.70
CA PRO A 41 -12.71 1.55 2.64
C PRO A 41 -12.98 1.09 1.20
N SER A 42 -13.07 2.03 0.26
CA SER A 42 -13.22 1.74 -1.18
C SER A 42 -12.04 0.98 -1.79
N GLN A 43 -10.87 1.06 -1.17
CA GLN A 43 -9.65 0.36 -1.55
C GLN A 43 -9.35 -0.83 -0.62
N GLY A 44 -10.24 -1.16 0.31
CA GLY A 44 -10.19 -2.39 1.11
C GLY A 44 -9.47 -2.28 2.45
N PHE A 45 -9.26 -1.08 2.99
CA PHE A 45 -8.63 -0.90 4.30
C PHE A 45 -9.25 0.27 5.08
N TYR A 46 -9.47 0.08 6.38
CA TYR A 46 -10.23 1.00 7.25
C TYR A 46 -9.34 1.86 8.16
N TYR A 47 -8.03 1.56 8.21
CA TYR A 47 -7.08 2.29 9.03
C TYR A 47 -5.95 2.89 8.18
N PRO A 48 -5.45 4.09 8.54
CA PRO A 48 -4.31 4.67 7.86
C PRO A 48 -3.05 3.84 8.02
N TYR A 49 -2.06 4.11 7.18
CA TYR A 49 -0.73 3.54 7.31
C TYR A 49 0.34 4.57 6.97
N LEU A 50 1.56 4.33 7.43
CA LEU A 50 2.73 5.12 7.08
C LEU A 50 3.56 4.38 6.04
N LEU A 51 4.04 5.13 5.06
CA LEU A 51 4.99 4.68 4.05
C LEU A 51 6.28 5.48 4.20
N PHE A 52 7.38 4.78 4.40
CA PHE A 52 8.73 5.33 4.33
C PHE A 52 9.47 4.68 3.17
N VAL A 53 10.03 5.47 2.27
CA VAL A 53 10.86 4.99 1.15
C VAL A 53 12.25 5.60 1.29
N PRO A 54 13.28 4.80 1.57
CA PRO A 54 14.63 5.34 1.65
C PRO A 54 15.10 5.79 0.27
N LEU A 55 15.92 6.83 0.21
CA LEU A 55 16.61 7.30 -1.00
C LEU A 55 17.29 6.15 -1.76
N THR A 56 17.83 5.18 -1.02
CA THR A 56 18.54 4.03 -1.57
C THR A 56 17.62 2.96 -2.16
N ALA A 57 16.31 3.03 -1.93
CA ALA A 57 15.38 2.05 -2.45
C ALA A 57 15.35 2.07 -3.99
N SER A 58 15.69 0.93 -4.58
CA SER A 58 15.45 0.70 -6.00
C SER A 58 13.97 0.47 -6.20
N LEU A 59 13.26 1.46 -6.75
CA LEU A 59 11.85 1.33 -7.09
C LEU A 59 11.58 0.32 -8.22
N LYS A 60 12.54 -0.44 -8.76
CA LYS A 60 12.31 -1.43 -9.84
C LYS A 60 11.18 -2.43 -9.49
N LYS A 61 10.55 -3.02 -10.53
CA LYS A 61 9.32 -3.87 -10.55
C LYS A 61 9.17 -4.96 -9.46
N THR A 62 10.21 -5.30 -8.70
CA THR A 62 10.17 -6.29 -7.60
C THR A 62 10.77 -5.73 -6.31
N ALA A 63 10.34 -4.54 -5.89
CA ALA A 63 10.69 -4.02 -4.58
C ALA A 63 10.06 -4.92 -3.50
N HIS A 64 10.89 -5.63 -2.74
CA HIS A 64 10.46 -6.23 -1.49
C HIS A 64 9.99 -5.12 -0.55
N LEU A 65 8.89 -5.34 0.16
CA LEU A 65 8.32 -4.41 1.13
C LEU A 65 8.61 -4.92 2.54
N LEU A 66 9.28 -4.12 3.35
CA LEU A 66 9.36 -4.37 4.79
C LEU A 66 8.04 -3.92 5.42
N VAL A 67 7.41 -4.79 6.20
CA VAL A 67 6.18 -4.49 6.93
C VAL A 67 6.43 -4.72 8.41
N GLU A 68 6.09 -3.74 9.24
CA GLU A 68 6.15 -3.85 10.70
C GLU A 68 4.87 -3.27 11.30
N PRO A 69 4.14 -3.99 12.18
CA PRO A 69 2.99 -3.44 12.86
C PRO A 69 3.36 -2.28 13.80
N ASN A 70 2.44 -1.33 14.02
CA ASN A 70 2.74 -0.13 14.83
C ASN A 70 3.05 -0.40 16.32
N ASN A 71 2.82 -1.62 16.80
CA ASN A 71 3.14 -2.14 18.13
C ASN A 71 3.21 -1.05 19.22
N THR A 72 2.03 -0.54 19.61
CA THR A 72 1.93 0.58 20.56
C THR A 72 2.37 0.22 21.98
N GLY A 73 2.56 -1.07 22.28
CA GLY A 73 2.97 -1.56 23.59
C GLY A 73 1.82 -1.68 24.60
N SER A 74 0.83 -0.80 24.53
CA SER A 74 -0.40 -0.83 25.34
C SER A 74 -1.65 -1.00 24.48
N SER A 75 -2.75 -1.45 25.11
CA SER A 75 -4.09 -1.21 24.62
C SER A 75 -4.56 0.18 25.05
N THR A 76 -5.22 0.90 24.15
CA THR A 76 -5.64 2.28 24.34
C THR A 76 -6.77 2.60 23.36
N ASP A 77 -7.70 3.46 23.76
CA ASP A 77 -8.77 3.95 22.89
C ASP A 77 -8.42 5.33 22.30
N ASP A 78 -7.29 5.93 22.69
CA ASP A 78 -6.76 7.13 22.04
C ASP A 78 -5.97 6.73 20.79
N PHE A 79 -6.63 6.87 19.62
CA PHE A 79 -6.02 6.56 18.34
C PHE A 79 -4.72 7.35 18.06
N LYS A 80 -4.54 8.52 18.68
CA LYS A 80 -3.34 9.33 18.52
C LYS A 80 -2.10 8.63 19.05
N GLU A 81 -2.23 7.79 20.09
CA GLU A 81 -1.12 7.00 20.62
C GLU A 81 -0.63 5.99 19.57
N HIS A 82 -1.56 5.32 18.87
CA HIS A 82 -1.23 4.40 17.78
C HIS A 82 -0.50 5.11 16.62
N VAL A 83 -0.97 6.30 16.25
CA VAL A 83 -0.31 7.14 15.23
C VAL A 83 1.11 7.51 15.68
N ASN A 84 1.29 7.95 16.93
CA ASN A 84 2.59 8.35 17.45
C ASN A 84 3.59 7.18 17.48
N SER A 85 3.16 5.98 17.89
CA SER A 85 4.00 4.78 17.85
C SER A 85 4.43 4.44 16.42
N ALA A 86 3.50 4.49 15.46
CA ALA A 86 3.81 4.26 14.05
C ALA A 86 4.81 5.28 13.50
N ILE A 87 4.67 6.57 13.85
CA ILE A 87 5.61 7.63 13.44
C ILE A 87 7.00 7.36 14.04
N GLN A 88 7.09 6.97 15.31
CA GLN A 88 8.37 6.64 15.93
C GLN A 88 9.03 5.43 15.25
N LEU A 89 8.25 4.39 14.93
CA LEU A 89 8.73 3.21 14.21
C LEU A 89 9.28 3.56 12.84
N THR A 90 8.56 4.39 12.08
CA THR A 90 8.93 4.76 10.71
C THR A 90 10.04 5.79 10.60
N THR A 91 10.35 6.54 11.66
CA THR A 91 11.32 7.66 11.58
C THR A 91 12.55 7.50 12.46
N LYS A 92 12.47 6.76 13.59
CA LYS A 92 13.54 6.76 14.62
C LYS A 92 13.93 5.37 15.11
N SER A 93 13.21 4.32 14.72
CA SER A 93 13.42 2.97 15.27
C SER A 93 14.51 2.17 14.54
N TYR A 94 14.83 0.99 15.11
CA TYR A 94 15.67 -0.01 14.46
C TYR A 94 15.09 -0.48 13.12
N VAL A 95 13.77 -0.63 13.01
CA VAL A 95 13.10 -1.07 11.78
C VAL A 95 13.31 -0.07 10.65
N ASN A 96 13.26 1.23 10.95
CA ASN A 96 13.56 2.26 9.97
C ASN A 96 15.04 2.27 9.54
N ARG A 97 15.98 1.97 10.45
CA ARG A 97 17.39 1.75 10.08
C ARG A 97 17.57 0.50 9.21
N MET A 98 16.86 -0.57 9.52
CA MET A 98 16.85 -1.80 8.73
C MET A 98 16.34 -1.53 7.31
N ALA A 99 15.23 -0.80 7.17
CA ALA A 99 14.66 -0.41 5.88
C ALA A 99 15.69 0.28 4.96
N ARG A 100 16.47 1.22 5.53
CA ARG A 100 17.60 1.86 4.82
C ARG A 100 18.70 0.87 4.45
N PHE A 101 19.11 0.04 5.41
CA PHE A 101 20.19 -0.93 5.23
C PHE A 101 19.91 -1.92 4.09
N ILE A 102 18.69 -2.47 4.03
CA ILE A 102 18.28 -3.39 2.97
C ILE A 102 17.70 -2.69 1.73
N SER A 103 17.68 -1.34 1.72
CA SER A 103 17.16 -0.50 0.64
C SER A 103 15.73 -0.89 0.21
N SER A 104 14.86 -1.09 1.21
CA SER A 104 13.47 -1.50 1.01
C SER A 104 12.51 -0.44 1.56
N PRO A 105 11.40 -0.15 0.86
CA PRO A 105 10.30 0.60 1.45
C PRO A 105 9.79 -0.07 2.73
N LEU A 106 9.38 0.74 3.70
CA LEU A 106 8.79 0.33 4.97
C LEU A 106 7.34 0.79 5.03
N LEU A 107 6.43 -0.17 5.25
CA LEU A 107 5.02 0.07 5.51
C LEU A 107 4.71 -0.27 6.97
N VAL A 108 4.09 0.66 7.69
CA VAL A 108 3.61 0.46 9.06
C VAL A 108 2.10 0.73 9.11
N PRO A 109 1.24 -0.29 9.25
CA PRO A 109 -0.19 -0.08 9.43
C PRO A 109 -0.44 0.53 10.81
N ILE A 110 -1.42 1.42 10.93
CA ILE A 110 -1.83 2.03 12.20
C ILE A 110 -3.11 1.33 12.68
N PHE A 111 -2.99 0.03 12.98
CA PHE A 111 -4.13 -0.72 13.51
C PHE A 111 -4.36 -0.35 14.97
N PRO A 112 -5.60 -0.13 15.42
CA PRO A 112 -5.87 0.18 16.81
C PRO A 112 -5.84 -1.09 17.66
N ARG A 113 -5.48 -0.96 18.93
CA ARG A 113 -5.61 -2.02 19.94
C ARG A 113 -6.43 -1.45 21.10
N SER A 114 -7.75 -1.56 20.98
CA SER A 114 -8.69 -0.97 21.92
C SER A 114 -8.71 -1.68 23.28
N ASN A 115 -9.00 -0.93 24.35
CA ASN A 115 -9.25 -1.49 25.67
C ASN A 115 -10.59 -2.22 25.76
N GLN A 116 -11.51 -1.98 24.82
CA GLN A 116 -12.81 -2.65 24.75
C GLN A 116 -12.68 -4.14 24.40
N PHE A 117 -11.59 -4.52 23.72
CA PHE A 117 -11.30 -5.88 23.31
C PHE A 117 -9.94 -6.34 23.85
N PRO A 118 -9.79 -6.51 25.18
CA PRO A 118 -8.48 -6.69 25.83
C PRO A 118 -7.74 -7.97 25.40
N LEU A 119 -8.48 -8.99 24.93
CA LEU A 119 -7.91 -10.23 24.41
C LEU A 119 -7.49 -10.13 22.94
N MET A 120 -7.95 -9.12 22.20
CA MET A 120 -7.66 -8.95 20.79
C MET A 120 -6.35 -8.19 20.60
N TYR A 121 -5.28 -8.90 20.26
CA TYR A 121 -4.00 -8.30 19.97
C TYR A 121 -3.85 -8.03 18.47
N THR A 122 -4.45 -6.93 18.01
CA THR A 122 -4.49 -6.54 16.59
C THR A 122 -3.11 -6.41 15.95
N HIS A 123 -2.10 -5.94 16.68
CA HIS A 123 -0.74 -5.77 16.16
C HIS A 123 0.01 -7.08 15.95
N SER A 124 -0.43 -8.19 16.55
CA SER A 124 0.13 -9.52 16.34
C SER A 124 -0.71 -10.39 15.39
N LEU A 125 -1.86 -9.89 14.93
CA LEU A 125 -2.83 -10.65 14.13
C LEU A 125 -3.17 -12.01 14.77
N ASP A 126 -3.40 -12.00 16.09
CA ASP A 126 -3.77 -13.21 16.82
C ASP A 126 -5.13 -13.77 16.37
N ARG A 127 -5.49 -14.94 16.93
CA ARG A 127 -6.72 -15.64 16.57
C ARG A 127 -7.96 -14.75 16.74
N ASP A 128 -8.05 -14.01 17.84
CA ASP A 128 -9.20 -13.16 18.13
C ASP A 128 -9.29 -12.00 17.13
N THR A 129 -8.13 -11.44 16.73
CA THR A 129 -8.04 -10.44 15.66
C THR A 129 -8.52 -11.00 14.31
N LEU A 130 -8.09 -12.20 13.94
CA LEU A 130 -8.42 -12.78 12.63
C LEU A 130 -9.87 -13.27 12.52
N LEU A 131 -10.49 -13.63 13.64
CA LEU A 131 -11.86 -14.17 13.68
C LEU A 131 -12.92 -13.14 14.07
N THR A 132 -12.52 -11.93 14.51
CA THR A 132 -13.44 -10.88 14.91
C THR A 132 -14.46 -10.56 13.81
N GLN A 133 -15.68 -10.19 14.24
CA GLN A 133 -16.73 -9.66 13.39
C GLN A 133 -16.90 -8.13 13.57
N GLU A 134 -16.04 -7.50 14.38
CA GLU A 134 -16.03 -6.05 14.55
C GLU A 134 -15.73 -5.37 13.22
N LYS A 135 -16.70 -4.60 12.71
CA LYS A 135 -16.79 -4.14 11.32
C LYS A 135 -15.46 -3.67 10.72
N ASP A 136 -14.78 -2.75 11.39
CA ASP A 136 -13.58 -2.11 10.85
C ASP A 136 -12.30 -2.92 11.15
N LEU A 137 -12.37 -3.90 12.06
CA LEU A 137 -11.28 -4.80 12.45
C LEU A 137 -11.33 -6.15 11.73
N GLN A 138 -12.39 -6.44 10.97
CA GLN A 138 -12.49 -7.68 10.22
C GLN A 138 -11.31 -7.81 9.25
N ARG A 139 -10.67 -8.98 9.30
CA ARG A 139 -9.64 -9.40 8.33
C ARG A 139 -8.55 -8.33 8.12
N LEU A 140 -7.96 -7.84 9.22
CA LEU A 140 -6.81 -6.92 9.16
C LEU A 140 -5.67 -7.45 8.27
N ASP A 141 -5.53 -8.77 8.14
CA ASP A 141 -4.62 -9.42 7.19
C ASP A 141 -4.94 -9.07 5.73
N LEU A 142 -6.22 -9.05 5.33
CA LEU A 142 -6.65 -8.63 4.00
C LEU A 142 -6.50 -7.12 3.80
N GLN A 143 -6.78 -6.32 4.84
CA GLN A 143 -6.56 -4.88 4.78
C GLN A 143 -5.07 -4.55 4.55
N LEU A 144 -4.17 -5.27 5.23
CA LEU A 144 -2.72 -5.14 5.01
C LEU A 144 -2.29 -5.52 3.59
N ILE A 145 -2.86 -6.60 3.04
CA ILE A 145 -2.63 -6.99 1.64
C ILE A 145 -3.09 -5.89 0.68
N ALA A 146 -4.23 -5.25 0.95
CA ALA A 146 -4.76 -4.16 0.14
C ALA A 146 -3.83 -2.93 0.14
N MET A 147 -3.28 -2.57 1.30
CA MET A 147 -2.29 -1.48 1.43
C MET A 147 -1.05 -1.72 0.54
N ARG A 148 -0.53 -2.96 0.50
CA ARG A 148 0.60 -3.34 -0.38
C ARG A 148 0.26 -3.17 -1.86
N LEU A 149 -0.94 -3.55 -2.29
CA LEU A 149 -1.34 -3.45 -3.70
C LEU A 149 -1.41 -2.00 -4.19
N ILE A 150 -1.76 -1.05 -3.31
CA ILE A 150 -1.78 0.38 -3.65
C ILE A 150 -0.36 0.89 -3.91
N MET A 151 0.62 0.46 -3.11
CA MET A 151 2.02 0.80 -3.36
C MET A 151 2.47 0.33 -4.75
N GLN A 152 2.07 -0.87 -5.17
CA GLN A 152 2.41 -1.40 -6.50
C GLN A 152 1.67 -0.71 -7.65
N LYS A 153 0.52 -0.07 -7.40
CA LYS A 153 -0.28 0.66 -8.40
C LYS A 153 0.14 2.13 -8.57
N ARG A 154 1.02 2.64 -7.70
CA ARG A 154 1.63 3.97 -7.87
C ARG A 154 2.83 3.95 -8.84
N ASP A 155 3.02 2.82 -9.53
CA ASP A 155 3.92 2.59 -10.68
C ASP A 155 3.28 3.00 -12.02
#